data_AF-A0A9X7F5Z3-F1
#
_entry.id   AF-A0A9X7F5Z3-F1
#
_cell.length_a   1.000
_cell.length_b   1.000
_cell.length_c   1.000
_cell.angle_alpha   90.00
_cell.angle_beta   90.00
_cell.angle_gamma   90.00
#
_symmetry.space_group_name_H-M   'P 1'
#
loop_
_entity.id
_entity.type
_entity.pdbx_description
1 polymer ?
#
loop_
_entity_poly.entity_id
_entity_poly.type
_entity_poly.pdbx_seq_one_letter_code
_entity_poly.pdbx_strand_id
1 'polypeptide(L)'
;MIWVLPVLAAVGVGAWIYNSVTEEEQQAQRDWHKKSKSVEKTVSKRRKEIERHIRQAQSSYNFHYLVEMHYSSVQIANAAYKLLDDARISLRSISTMLNNVKQQKLSLERDLAFAKGQKNRAAIIRIIEELKQINAYRRALFEEKDKQKAEKDNLYQEVKRLNQQTGELKQHIRLRCGNKGQTWFLNLEQRKKQRSA
;
A
#
# COMPACT_ATOMS: atom_id res chain seq x y z
N MET A 1 19.04 -26.13 12.97
CA MET A 1 19.53 -27.07 11.94
C MET A 1 18.43 -28.07 11.67
N ILE A 2 17.78 -27.97 10.51
CA ILE A 2 16.72 -28.89 10.10
C ILE A 2 17.39 -30.13 9.55
N TRP A 3 17.25 -31.25 10.26
CA TRP A 3 17.64 -32.58 9.78
C TRP A 3 16.70 -33.00 8.65
N VAL A 4 17.22 -33.00 7.43
CA VAL A 4 16.54 -33.57 6.26
C VAL A 4 16.75 -35.07 6.33
N LEU A 5 15.76 -35.81 6.82
CA LEU A 5 15.77 -37.27 6.71
C LEU A 5 15.50 -37.64 5.24
N PRO A 6 16.42 -38.34 4.56
CA PRO A 6 16.17 -38.81 3.21
C PRO A 6 15.14 -39.93 3.29
N VAL A 7 13.90 -39.65 2.89
CA VAL A 7 12.92 -40.68 2.63
C VAL A 7 13.39 -41.42 1.38
N LEU A 8 14.02 -42.58 1.62
CA LEU A 8 14.35 -43.59 0.64
C LEU A 8 13.09 -43.92 -0.17
N ALA A 9 12.92 -43.26 -1.31
CA ALA A 9 12.05 -43.73 -2.36
C ALA A 9 12.74 -44.97 -2.93
N ALA A 10 12.24 -46.15 -2.54
CA ALA A 10 12.65 -47.43 -3.07
C ALA A 10 12.34 -47.48 -4.57
N VAL A 11 13.24 -46.93 -5.38
CA VAL A 11 13.38 -47.21 -6.80
C VAL A 11 13.92 -48.64 -6.91
N GLY A 12 13.29 -49.43 -7.77
CA GLY A 12 13.46 -50.87 -7.88
C GLY A 12 14.91 -51.33 -7.87
N VAL A 13 15.22 -52.24 -6.95
CA VAL A 13 16.46 -53.00 -6.94
C VAL A 13 16.11 -54.48 -6.94
N GLY A 14 16.53 -55.17 -8.00
CA GLY A 14 16.92 -56.58 -7.97
C GLY A 14 15.81 -57.63 -8.05
N ALA A 15 15.29 -57.89 -9.26
CA ALA A 15 14.73 -59.20 -9.58
C ALA A 15 15.82 -60.05 -10.26
N TRP A 16 16.52 -60.85 -9.45
CA TRP A 16 17.26 -62.08 -9.82
C TRP A 16 17.25 -62.94 -8.55
N ILE A 17 16.73 -64.18 -8.52
CA ILE A 17 17.17 -65.39 -9.21
C ILE A 17 15.97 -66.35 -9.37
N TYR A 18 15.93 -67.08 -10.50
CA TYR A 18 14.97 -68.14 -10.81
C TYR A 18 15.42 -69.47 -10.19
N ASN A 19 14.60 -70.11 -9.33
CA ASN A 19 14.37 -71.57 -9.37
C ASN A 19 13.28 -72.01 -8.34
N SER A 20 12.39 -72.90 -8.78
CA SER A 20 11.20 -73.46 -8.09
C SER A 20 10.00 -72.51 -7.93
N VAL A 21 9.07 -72.57 -8.90
CA VAL A 21 7.69 -72.07 -8.76
C VAL A 21 6.99 -72.98 -7.75
N THR A 22 7.14 -72.62 -6.48
CA THR A 22 6.42 -73.20 -5.35
C THR A 22 5.21 -72.30 -5.05
N GLU A 23 4.15 -72.81 -4.43
CA GLU A 23 2.91 -72.09 -4.10
C GLU A 23 3.14 -70.70 -3.42
N GLU A 24 4.31 -70.51 -2.82
CA GLU A 24 4.84 -69.26 -2.27
C GLU A 24 4.93 -68.10 -3.29
N GLU A 25 5.28 -68.33 -4.55
CA GLU A 25 5.38 -67.25 -5.55
C GLU A 25 4.01 -66.71 -6.00
N GLN A 26 3.01 -67.60 -6.10
CA GLN A 26 1.64 -67.17 -6.38
C GLN A 26 1.04 -66.43 -5.18
N GLN A 27 1.38 -66.84 -3.95
CA GLN A 27 0.98 -66.14 -2.74
C GLN A 27 1.69 -64.79 -2.63
N ALA A 28 2.98 -64.71 -2.97
CA ALA A 28 3.75 -63.48 -3.00
C ALA A 28 3.25 -62.51 -4.08
N GLN A 29 2.83 -62.98 -5.26
CA GLN A 29 2.21 -62.13 -6.28
C GLN A 29 0.82 -61.63 -5.86
N ARG A 30 -0.02 -62.50 -5.26
CA ARG A 30 -1.33 -62.09 -4.72
C ARG A 30 -1.17 -61.08 -3.58
N ASP A 31 -0.18 -61.29 -2.72
CA ASP A 31 0.13 -60.39 -1.61
C ASP A 31 0.77 -59.10 -2.09
N TRP A 32 1.62 -59.13 -3.12
CA TRP A 32 2.15 -57.95 -3.79
C TRP A 32 1.04 -57.14 -4.43
N HIS A 33 0.12 -57.75 -5.19
CA HIS A 33 -0.99 -57.02 -5.81
C HIS A 33 -1.95 -56.42 -4.77
N LYS A 34 -2.25 -57.14 -3.68
CA LYS A 34 -3.07 -56.63 -2.57
C LYS A 34 -2.37 -55.50 -1.81
N LYS A 35 -1.09 -55.66 -1.47
CA LYS A 35 -0.28 -54.65 -0.76
C LYS A 35 -0.03 -53.44 -1.64
N SER A 36 0.32 -53.62 -2.90
CA SER A 36 0.55 -52.55 -3.88
C SER A 36 -0.70 -51.69 -4.07
N LYS A 37 -1.88 -52.31 -4.27
CA LYS A 37 -3.16 -51.57 -4.38
C LYS A 37 -3.53 -50.82 -3.09
N SER A 38 -3.21 -51.38 -1.92
CA SER A 38 -3.43 -50.73 -0.63
C SER A 38 -2.47 -49.54 -0.40
N VAL A 39 -1.20 -49.72 -0.74
CA VAL A 39 -0.17 -48.68 -0.66
C VAL A 39 -0.46 -47.56 -1.67
N GLU A 40 -0.85 -47.88 -2.90
CA GLU A 40 -1.22 -46.89 -3.91
C GLU A 40 -2.41 -46.04 -3.46
N LYS A 41 -3.45 -46.66 -2.90
CA LYS A 41 -4.58 -45.94 -2.29
C LYS A 41 -4.13 -45.04 -1.14
N THR A 42 -3.24 -45.54 -0.29
CA THR A 42 -2.71 -44.80 0.86
C THR A 42 -1.86 -43.61 0.41
N VAL A 43 -0.96 -43.80 -0.56
CA VAL A 43 -0.14 -42.75 -1.16
C VAL A 43 -1.03 -41.70 -1.83
N SER A 44 -2.02 -42.11 -2.62
CA SER A 44 -2.97 -41.19 -3.25
C SER A 44 -3.75 -40.37 -2.22
N LYS A 45 -4.23 -40.99 -1.14
CA LYS A 45 -4.90 -40.31 -0.03
C LYS A 45 -3.97 -39.29 0.64
N ARG A 46 -2.74 -39.69 0.95
CA ARG A 46 -1.73 -38.81 1.57
C ARG A 46 -1.35 -37.64 0.67
N ARG A 47 -1.18 -37.84 -0.64
CA ARG A 47 -0.92 -36.75 -1.60
C ARG A 47 -2.07 -35.75 -1.61
N LYS A 48 -3.33 -36.22 -1.67
CA LYS A 48 -4.51 -35.34 -1.57
C LYS A 48 -4.58 -34.57 -0.25
N GLU A 49 -4.24 -35.21 0.86
CA GLU A 49 -4.17 -34.57 2.18
C GLU A 49 -3.11 -33.46 2.21
N ILE A 50 -1.89 -33.75 1.74
CA ILE A 50 -0.78 -32.78 1.66
C ILE A 50 -1.17 -31.59 0.78
N GLU A 51 -1.66 -31.84 -0.44
CA GLU A 51 -2.11 -30.78 -1.35
C GLU A 51 -3.23 -29.92 -0.75
N ARG A 52 -4.16 -30.55 -0.01
CA ARG A 52 -5.22 -29.83 0.70
C ARG A 52 -4.64 -28.96 1.81
N HIS A 53 -3.72 -29.46 2.62
CA HIS A 53 -3.07 -28.69 3.68
C HIS A 53 -2.24 -27.53 3.13
N ILE A 54 -1.48 -27.75 2.06
CA ILE A 54 -0.72 -26.70 1.38
C ILE A 54 -1.66 -25.60 0.87
N ARG A 55 -2.73 -25.97 0.15
CA ARG A 55 -3.72 -25.00 -0.35
C ARG A 55 -4.41 -24.22 0.77
N GLN A 56 -4.75 -24.89 1.88
CA GLN A 56 -5.35 -24.24 3.05
C GLN A 56 -4.37 -23.26 3.72
N ALA A 57 -3.11 -23.66 3.89
CA ALA A 57 -2.07 -22.80 4.46
C ALA A 57 -1.83 -21.57 3.57
N GLN A 58 -1.70 -21.75 2.26
CA GLN A 58 -1.55 -20.66 1.29
C GLN A 58 -2.76 -19.71 1.29
N SER A 59 -3.99 -20.26 1.28
CA SER A 59 -5.21 -19.44 1.33
C SER A 59 -5.31 -18.62 2.62
N SER A 60 -4.94 -19.21 3.77
CA SER A 60 -4.95 -18.50 5.05
C SER A 60 -3.85 -17.42 5.09
N TYR A 61 -2.65 -17.73 4.63
CA TYR A 61 -1.55 -16.77 4.53
C TYR A 61 -1.93 -15.58 3.64
N ASN A 62 -2.43 -15.85 2.44
CA ASN A 62 -2.87 -14.82 1.49
C ASN A 62 -3.96 -13.93 2.09
N PHE A 63 -4.93 -14.50 2.81
CA PHE A 63 -5.95 -13.72 3.49
C PHE A 63 -5.36 -12.74 4.50
N HIS A 64 -4.48 -13.20 5.40
CA HIS A 64 -3.88 -12.32 6.42
C HIS A 64 -3.03 -11.21 5.79
N TYR A 65 -2.21 -11.55 4.81
CA TYR A 65 -1.38 -10.60 4.09
C TYR A 65 -2.21 -9.50 3.40
N LEU A 66 -3.27 -9.89 2.69
CA LEU A 66 -4.14 -8.93 2.00
C LEU A 66 -4.89 -8.03 2.99
N VAL A 67 -5.34 -8.57 4.12
CA VAL A 67 -5.99 -7.79 5.19
C VAL A 67 -5.03 -6.77 5.80
N GLU A 68 -3.78 -7.17 6.07
CA GLU A 68 -2.73 -6.28 6.57
C GLU A 68 -2.43 -5.16 5.57
N MET A 69 -2.28 -5.50 4.29
CA MET A 69 -2.09 -4.52 3.21
C MET A 69 -3.26 -3.54 3.13
N HIS A 70 -4.50 -4.01 3.27
CA HIS A 70 -5.67 -3.13 3.31
C HIS A 70 -5.60 -2.15 4.49
N TYR A 71 -5.26 -2.61 5.70
CA TYR A 71 -5.13 -1.72 6.85
C TYR A 71 -4.00 -0.70 6.68
N SER A 72 -2.83 -1.14 6.20
CA SER A 72 -1.70 -0.27 5.91
C SER A 72 -2.07 0.81 4.89
N SER A 73 -2.75 0.42 3.80
CA SER A 73 -3.21 1.35 2.77
C SER A 73 -4.16 2.42 3.32
N VAL A 74 -5.11 2.04 4.18
CA VAL A 74 -6.01 2.98 4.87
C VAL A 74 -5.23 3.94 5.78
N GLN A 75 -4.21 3.46 6.50
CA GLN A 75 -3.37 4.31 7.36
C GLN A 75 -2.59 5.34 6.54
N ILE A 76 -1.98 4.92 5.42
CA ILE A 76 -1.26 5.80 4.50
C ILE A 76 -2.22 6.86 3.93
N ALA A 77 -3.41 6.45 3.47
CA ALA A 77 -4.41 7.39 2.97
C ALA A 77 -4.83 8.42 4.03
N ASN A 78 -5.03 8.00 5.28
CA ASN A 78 -5.35 8.91 6.38
C ASN A 78 -4.22 9.91 6.66
N ALA A 79 -2.96 9.46 6.64
CA ALA A 79 -1.81 10.35 6.81
C ALA A 79 -1.70 11.35 5.66
N ALA A 80 -1.93 10.89 4.42
CA ALA A 80 -1.91 11.76 3.26
C ALA A 80 -3.05 12.79 3.26
N TYR A 81 -4.24 12.45 3.76
CA TYR A 81 -5.31 13.42 3.95
C TYR A 81 -4.97 14.50 4.98
N LYS A 82 -4.24 14.16 6.05
CA LYS A 82 -3.73 15.16 7.00
C LYS A 82 -2.74 16.11 6.31
N LEU A 83 -1.78 15.57 5.56
CA LEU A 83 -0.82 16.37 4.81
C LEU A 83 -1.49 17.29 3.77
N LEU A 84 -2.56 16.83 3.12
CA LEU A 84 -3.37 17.65 2.23
C LEU A 84 -4.07 18.80 2.96
N ASP A 85 -4.48 18.60 4.21
CA ASP A 85 -5.06 19.66 5.03
C ASP A 85 -4.01 20.68 5.49
N ASP A 86 -2.85 20.20 5.94
CA ASP A 86 -1.69 21.04 6.28
C ASP A 86 -1.27 21.91 5.08
N ALA A 87 -1.25 21.33 3.88
CA ALA A 87 -0.98 22.06 2.64
C ALA A 87 -2.01 23.15 2.35
N ARG A 88 -3.31 22.92 2.65
CA ARG A 88 -4.34 23.97 2.52
C ARG A 88 -4.12 25.10 3.51
N ILE A 89 -3.73 24.79 4.74
CA ILE A 89 -3.41 25.79 5.77
C ILE A 89 -2.20 26.62 5.33
N SER A 90 -1.14 25.96 4.83
CA SER A 90 0.04 26.62 4.27
C SER A 90 -0.31 27.57 3.13
N LEU A 91 -1.10 27.13 2.14
CA LEU A 91 -1.54 27.97 1.02
C LEU A 91 -2.37 29.19 1.45
N ARG A 92 -3.19 29.05 2.50
CA ARG A 92 -3.90 30.19 3.11
C ARG A 92 -2.91 31.16 3.74
N SER A 93 -1.92 30.66 4.48
CA SER A 93 -0.86 31.47 5.08
C SER A 93 -0.10 32.27 4.03
N ILE A 94 0.33 31.64 2.93
CA ILE A 94 0.98 32.33 1.80
C ILE A 94 0.06 33.41 1.20
N SER A 95 -1.24 33.14 1.10
CA SER A 95 -2.19 34.15 0.60
C SER A 95 -2.33 35.35 1.55
N THR A 96 -2.29 35.12 2.87
CA THR A 96 -2.21 36.19 3.87
C THR A 96 -0.90 36.98 3.73
N MET A 97 0.25 36.31 3.57
CA MET A 97 1.54 36.98 3.35
C MET A 97 1.51 37.85 2.08
N LEU A 98 0.96 37.34 0.98
CA LEU A 98 0.80 38.11 -0.26
C LEU A 98 -0.06 39.36 -0.08
N ASN A 99 -1.12 39.28 0.73
CA ASN A 99 -1.95 40.44 1.06
C ASN A 99 -1.17 41.46 1.90
N ASN A 100 -0.42 41.01 2.90
CA ASN A 100 0.41 41.90 3.73
C ASN A 100 1.48 42.61 2.88
N VAL A 101 2.16 41.87 2.00
CA VAL A 101 3.15 42.43 1.05
C VAL A 101 2.50 43.43 0.11
N LYS A 102 1.27 43.19 -0.36
CA LYS A 102 0.50 44.16 -1.15
C LYS A 102 0.24 45.45 -0.36
N GLN A 103 -0.17 45.36 0.90
CA GLN A 103 -0.42 46.54 1.73
C GLN A 103 0.86 47.32 2.00
N GLN A 104 1.96 46.63 2.31
CA GLN A 104 3.25 47.26 2.53
C GLN A 104 3.76 47.97 1.26
N LYS A 105 3.60 47.34 0.09
CA LYS A 105 3.91 47.97 -1.21
C LYS A 105 3.13 49.26 -1.41
N LEU A 106 1.82 49.26 -1.17
CA LEU A 106 0.98 50.46 -1.29
C LEU A 106 1.40 51.55 -0.31
N SER A 107 1.86 51.19 0.89
CA SER A 107 2.44 52.15 1.84
C SER A 107 3.70 52.80 1.27
N LEU A 108 4.65 51.99 0.81
CA LEU A 108 5.89 52.51 0.21
C LEU A 108 5.63 53.37 -1.03
N GLU A 109 4.64 53.04 -1.85
CA GLU A 109 4.26 53.86 -3.00
C GLU A 109 3.72 55.23 -2.59
N ARG A 110 2.95 55.30 -1.49
CA ARG A 110 2.50 56.58 -0.89
C ARG A 110 3.68 57.36 -0.31
N ASP A 111 4.55 56.71 0.43
CA ASP A 111 5.74 57.33 1.02
C ASP A 111 6.69 57.86 -0.06
N LEU A 112 6.82 57.13 -1.17
CA LEU A 112 7.60 57.56 -2.33
C LEU A 112 7.01 58.83 -2.97
N ALA A 113 5.68 58.87 -3.15
CA ALA A 113 5.00 60.04 -3.69
C ALA A 113 5.20 61.28 -2.80
N PHE A 114 5.10 61.09 -1.48
CA PHE A 114 5.36 62.13 -0.50
C PHE A 114 6.82 62.62 -0.54
N ALA A 115 7.79 61.71 -0.52
CA ALA A 115 9.21 62.03 -0.59
C ALA A 115 9.60 62.78 -1.87
N LYS A 116 8.96 62.43 -3.00
CA LYS A 116 9.09 63.17 -4.27
C LYS A 116 8.57 64.60 -4.16
N GLY A 117 7.40 64.79 -3.52
CA GLY A 117 6.85 66.13 -3.25
C GLY A 117 7.77 66.99 -2.39
N GLN A 118 8.45 66.38 -1.41
CA GLN A 118 9.43 67.04 -0.56
C GLN A 118 10.83 67.19 -1.18
N LYS A 119 11.05 66.65 -2.40
CA LYS A 119 12.37 66.58 -3.05
C LYS A 119 13.46 65.90 -2.19
N ASN A 120 13.08 65.02 -1.28
CA ASN A 120 14.01 64.31 -0.39
C ASN A 120 14.67 63.13 -1.13
N ARG A 121 15.81 63.40 -1.78
CA ARG A 121 16.53 62.40 -2.60
C ARG A 121 16.95 61.15 -1.83
N ALA A 122 17.40 61.30 -0.58
CA ALA A 122 17.84 60.17 0.23
C ALA A 122 16.67 59.21 0.54
N ALA A 123 15.52 59.75 0.92
CA ALA A 123 14.31 58.95 1.16
C ALA A 123 13.82 58.25 -0.13
N ILE A 124 13.85 58.95 -1.27
CA ILE A 124 13.46 58.38 -2.57
C ILE A 124 14.31 57.14 -2.92
N ILE A 125 15.64 57.24 -2.80
CA ILE A 125 16.55 56.13 -3.13
C ILE A 125 16.27 54.93 -2.22
N ARG A 126 16.13 55.17 -0.91
CA ARG A 126 15.84 54.11 0.07
C ARG A 126 14.52 53.40 -0.24
N ILE A 127 13.44 54.15 -0.46
CA ILE A 127 12.11 53.58 -0.73
C ILE A 127 12.08 52.80 -2.05
N ILE A 128 12.79 53.26 -3.09
CA ILE A 128 12.93 52.50 -4.35
C ILE A 128 13.59 51.15 -4.11
N GLU A 129 14.62 51.10 -3.26
CA GLU A 129 15.30 49.84 -2.95
C GLU A 129 14.40 48.89 -2.15
N GLU A 130 13.69 49.39 -1.15
CA GLU A 130 12.68 48.61 -0.41
C GLU A 130 11.57 48.08 -1.33
N LEU A 131 11.11 48.88 -2.31
CA LEU A 131 10.15 48.44 -3.32
C LEU A 131 10.70 47.31 -4.21
N LYS A 132 11.98 47.33 -4.57
CA LYS A 132 12.59 46.22 -5.31
C LYS A 132 12.59 44.94 -4.49
N GLN A 133 12.99 45.03 -3.21
CA GLN A 133 13.00 43.89 -2.29
C GLN A 133 11.60 43.30 -2.10
N ILE A 134 10.59 44.15 -1.87
CA ILE A 134 9.19 43.73 -1.76
C ILE A 134 8.69 43.05 -3.04
N ASN A 135 9.01 43.58 -4.22
CA ASN A 135 8.60 42.96 -5.48
C ASN A 135 9.33 41.64 -5.74
N ALA A 136 10.58 41.47 -5.28
CA ALA A 136 11.29 40.19 -5.34
C ALA A 136 10.66 39.17 -4.39
N TYR A 137 10.42 39.56 -3.13
CA TYR A 137 9.76 38.70 -2.15
C TYR A 137 8.35 38.29 -2.58
N ARG A 138 7.57 39.21 -3.14
CA ARG A 138 6.24 38.92 -3.69
C ARG A 138 6.29 37.88 -4.81
N ARG A 139 7.28 37.95 -5.70
CA ARG A 139 7.47 36.98 -6.78
C ARG A 139 7.78 35.59 -6.22
N ALA A 140 8.72 35.51 -5.28
CA ALA A 140 9.05 34.25 -4.60
C ALA A 140 7.84 33.62 -3.90
N LEU A 141 6.98 34.42 -3.25
CA LEU A 141 5.74 33.91 -2.64
C LEU A 141 4.75 33.34 -3.66
N PHE A 142 4.64 33.93 -4.86
CA PHE A 142 3.80 33.37 -5.92
C PHE A 142 4.37 32.07 -6.46
N GLU A 143 5.67 32.01 -6.73
CA GLU A 143 6.35 30.79 -7.18
C GLU A 143 6.16 29.64 -6.18
N GLU A 144 6.36 29.91 -4.89
CA GLU A 144 6.16 28.92 -3.83
C GLU A 144 4.70 28.48 -3.73
N LYS A 145 3.75 29.42 -3.86
CA LYS A 145 2.32 29.10 -3.86
C LYS A 145 1.94 28.17 -5.01
N ASP A 146 2.45 28.45 -6.21
CA ASP A 146 2.14 27.67 -7.41
C ASP A 146 2.77 26.26 -7.32
N LYS A 147 4.00 26.17 -6.82
CA LYS A 147 4.67 24.90 -6.54
C LYS A 147 3.90 24.06 -5.52
N GLN A 148 3.57 24.62 -4.35
CA GLN A 148 2.81 23.91 -3.32
C GLN A 148 1.42 23.49 -3.81
N LYS A 149 0.79 24.30 -4.66
CA LYS A 149 -0.50 23.95 -5.27
C LYS A 149 -0.36 22.73 -6.18
N ALA A 150 0.66 22.70 -7.03
CA ALA A 150 0.92 21.57 -7.92
C ALA A 150 1.24 20.29 -7.11
N GLU A 151 2.09 20.37 -6.10
CA GLU A 151 2.41 19.24 -5.22
C GLU A 151 1.18 18.69 -4.50
N LYS A 152 0.35 19.58 -3.94
CA LYS A 152 -0.91 19.20 -3.27
C LYS A 152 -1.90 18.57 -4.24
N ASP A 153 -2.05 19.10 -5.46
CA ASP A 153 -2.95 18.56 -6.47
C ASP A 153 -2.47 17.16 -6.94
N ASN A 154 -1.17 16.96 -7.11
CA ASN A 154 -0.56 15.66 -7.43
C ASN A 154 -0.79 14.64 -6.30
N LEU A 155 -0.51 15.01 -5.05
CA LEU A 155 -0.75 14.16 -3.89
C LEU A 155 -2.23 13.75 -3.80
N TYR A 156 -3.15 14.66 -4.08
CA TYR A 156 -4.58 14.35 -4.08
C TYR A 156 -4.94 13.28 -5.12
N GLN A 157 -4.38 13.35 -6.33
CA GLN A 157 -4.61 12.30 -7.34
C GLN A 157 -4.05 10.95 -6.90
N GLU A 158 -2.86 10.92 -6.31
CA GLU A 158 -2.26 9.69 -5.80
C GLU A 158 -3.08 9.07 -4.67
N VAL A 159 -3.58 9.88 -3.73
CA VAL A 159 -4.48 9.40 -2.66
C VAL A 159 -5.79 8.87 -3.23
N LYS A 160 -6.34 9.52 -4.25
CA LYS A 160 -7.54 9.05 -4.94
C LYS A 160 -7.30 7.68 -5.58
N ARG A 161 -6.17 7.50 -6.27
CA ARG A 161 -5.76 6.23 -6.87
C ARG A 161 -5.56 5.14 -5.82
N LEU A 162 -4.84 5.44 -4.74
CA LEU A 162 -4.62 4.52 -3.62
C LEU A 162 -5.95 4.07 -2.99
N ASN A 163 -6.90 5.00 -2.79
CA ASN A 163 -8.21 4.67 -2.24
C ASN A 163 -9.03 3.77 -3.18
N GLN A 164 -8.94 3.99 -4.49
CA GLN A 164 -9.56 3.09 -5.47
C GLN A 164 -8.98 1.67 -5.35
N GLN A 165 -7.65 1.53 -5.38
CA GLN A 165 -6.96 0.25 -5.24
C GLN A 165 -7.27 -0.42 -3.89
N THR A 166 -7.39 0.36 -2.82
CA THR A 166 -7.80 -0.14 -1.49
C THR A 166 -9.23 -0.68 -1.52
N GLY A 167 -10.12 -0.02 -2.25
CA GLY A 167 -11.49 -0.49 -2.48
C GLY A 167 -11.53 -1.80 -3.25
N GLU A 168 -10.73 -1.91 -4.31
CA GLU A 168 -10.56 -3.14 -5.10
C GLU A 168 -9.98 -4.28 -4.25
N LEU A 169 -8.95 -4.00 -3.44
CA LEU A 169 -8.36 -4.94 -2.48
C LEU A 169 -9.40 -5.44 -1.47
N LYS A 170 -10.24 -4.54 -0.93
CA LYS A 170 -11.36 -4.91 -0.05
C LYS A 170 -12.31 -5.88 -0.73
N GLN A 171 -12.65 -5.65 -2.01
CA GLN A 171 -13.50 -6.55 -2.78
C GLN A 171 -12.81 -7.88 -3.08
N HIS A 172 -11.52 -7.86 -3.41
CA HIS A 172 -10.72 -9.05 -3.64
C HIS A 172 -10.70 -9.95 -2.40
N ILE A 173 -10.46 -9.38 -1.21
CA ILE A 173 -10.51 -10.13 0.05
C ILE A 173 -11.89 -10.76 0.25
N ARG A 174 -12.97 -10.00 0.04
CA ARG A 174 -14.36 -10.50 0.16
C ARG A 174 -14.64 -11.70 -0.76
N LEU A 175 -14.22 -11.60 -2.03
CA LEU A 175 -14.60 -12.56 -3.07
C LEU A 175 -13.65 -13.75 -3.24
N ARG A 176 -12.37 -13.59 -2.86
CA ARG A 176 -11.31 -14.59 -3.13
C ARG A 176 -10.76 -15.29 -1.89
N CYS A 177 -11.13 -14.86 -0.67
CA CYS A 177 -10.64 -15.47 0.58
C CYS A 177 -11.69 -16.37 1.29
N GLY A 178 -12.74 -16.79 0.57
CA GLY A 178 -13.80 -17.64 1.12
C GLY A 178 -14.53 -17.03 2.32
N ASN A 179 -15.00 -17.87 3.24
CA ASN A 179 -15.80 -17.43 4.40
C ASN A 179 -15.07 -16.41 5.29
N LYS A 180 -13.76 -16.58 5.50
CA LYS A 180 -12.95 -15.62 6.28
C LYS A 180 -13.01 -14.21 5.68
N GLY A 181 -12.90 -14.10 4.36
CA GLY A 181 -13.02 -12.85 3.63
C GLY A 181 -14.40 -12.20 3.76
N GLN A 182 -15.47 -12.99 3.64
CA GLN A 182 -16.84 -12.52 3.80
C GLN A 182 -17.13 -12.02 5.22
N THR A 183 -16.76 -12.80 6.24
CA THR A 183 -16.90 -12.40 7.65
C THR A 183 -16.11 -11.13 7.96
N TRP A 184 -14.86 -11.05 7.51
CA TRP A 184 -14.06 -9.83 7.67
C TRP A 184 -14.72 -8.61 7.05
N PHE A 185 -15.25 -8.74 5.83
CA PHE A 185 -15.93 -7.66 5.13
C PHE A 185 -17.17 -7.18 5.89
N LEU A 186 -18.03 -8.10 6.33
CA LEU A 186 -19.23 -7.78 7.11
C LEU A 186 -18.88 -7.05 8.41
N ASN A 187 -17.89 -7.55 9.15
CA ASN A 187 -17.41 -6.92 10.38
C ASN A 187 -16.81 -5.53 10.11
N LEU A 188 -16.11 -5.34 8.99
CA LEU A 188 -15.58 -4.05 8.60
C LEU A 188 -16.70 -3.05 8.29
N GLU A 189 -17.71 -3.43 7.52
CA GLU A 189 -18.84 -2.56 7.17
C GLU A 189 -19.71 -2.25 8.39
N GLN A 190 -19.90 -3.20 9.31
CA GLN A 190 -20.60 -2.96 10.58
C GLN A 190 -19.87 -1.91 11.43
N ARG A 191 -18.54 -2.05 11.59
CA ARG A 191 -17.73 -1.05 12.31
C ARG A 191 -17.79 0.34 11.67
N LYS A 192 -17.89 0.42 10.33
CA LYS A 192 -18.07 1.70 9.64
C LYS A 192 -19.41 2.35 9.97
N LYS A 193 -20.50 1.58 9.91
CA LYS A 193 -21.85 2.08 10.26
C LYS A 193 -21.92 2.60 11.69
N GLN A 194 -21.27 1.92 12.64
CA GLN A 194 -21.22 2.35 14.04
C GLN A 194 -20.45 3.65 14.27
N ARG A 195 -19.47 3.98 13.41
CA ARG A 195 -18.69 5.22 13.50
C ARG A 195 -19.38 6.41 12.83
N SER A 196 -20.34 6.15 11.96
CA SER A 196 -21.09 7.18 11.21
C SER A 196 -22.47 7.48 11.78
N ALA A 197 -22.91 6.72 12.79
CA ALA A 197 -24.12 6.96 13.57
C ALA A 197 -23.78 7.80 14.80
#